data_AF-A0A2S0JX47-F1
#
_entry.id   AF-A0A2S0JX47-F1
#
_cell.length_a   1.000
_cell.length_b   1.000
_cell.length_c   1.000
_cell.angle_alpha   90.00
_cell.angle_beta   90.00
_cell.angle_gamma   90.00
#
_symmetry.space_group_name_H-M   'P 1'
#
loop_
_entity.id
_entity.type
_entity.pdbx_description
1 polymer ?
#
loop_
_entity_poly.entity_id
_entity_poly.type
_entity_poly.pdbx_seq_one_letter_code
_entity_poly.pdbx_strand_id
1 'polypeptide(L)'
;MNYVRVEIIDTVGLNPRERKMLQNTVLNFVAMSNALILKEDVVMNPLEPNNENIGMILIYAKSLNEEQCKTITEALSNRFTTYFKMSELDLEAQISVY
;
A
#
# COMPACT_ATOMS: atom_id res chain seq x y z
N MET A 1 6.89 1.41 -15.84
CA MET A 1 6.47 1.91 -14.53
C MET A 1 7.07 0.96 -13.51
N ASN A 2 8.00 1.44 -12.69
CA ASN A 2 8.78 0.59 -11.79
C ASN A 2 8.41 0.87 -10.34
N TYR A 3 7.63 1.91 -10.09
CA TYR A 3 7.31 2.39 -8.77
C TYR A 3 5.80 2.30 -8.56
N VAL A 4 5.41 1.70 -7.44
CA VAL A 4 4.04 1.77 -6.92
C VAL A 4 4.10 2.42 -5.55
N ARG A 5 3.42 3.55 -5.40
CA ARG A 5 3.25 4.24 -4.12
C ARG A 5 1.90 3.88 -3.55
N VAL A 6 1.88 3.48 -2.28
CA VAL A 6 0.68 3.27 -1.48
C VAL A 6 0.73 4.24 -0.31
N GLU A 7 -0.31 5.04 -0.16
CA GLU A 7 -0.45 6.01 0.92
C GLU A 7 -1.83 5.88 1.54
N ILE A 8 -1.88 5.86 2.87
CA ILE A 8 -3.13 5.85 3.63
C ILE A 8 -3.39 7.26 4.13
N ILE A 9 -4.54 7.80 3.74
CA ILE A 9 -5.05 9.09 4.20
C ILE A 9 -5.82 8.85 5.50
N ASP A 10 -5.27 9.38 6.60
CA ASP A 10 -5.89 9.31 7.92
C ASP A 10 -6.93 10.42 8.09
N THR A 11 -8.22 10.05 8.01
CA THR A 11 -9.35 10.97 8.20
C THR A 11 -9.97 10.90 9.61
N VAL A 12 -9.52 9.97 10.46
CA VAL A 12 -10.11 9.69 11.78
C VAL A 12 -9.22 10.09 12.95
N GLY A 13 -7.95 10.46 12.69
CA GLY A 13 -7.03 10.95 13.70
C GLY A 13 -6.44 9.82 14.55
N LEU A 14 -5.83 8.84 13.90
CA LEU A 14 -5.23 7.68 14.56
C LEU A 14 -4.12 8.11 15.53
N ASN A 15 -4.06 7.47 16.69
CA ASN A 15 -3.00 7.70 17.65
C ASN A 15 -1.67 7.05 17.19
N PRO A 16 -0.52 7.40 17.79
CA PRO A 16 0.79 6.87 17.35
C PRO A 16 0.90 5.34 17.37
N ARG A 17 0.17 4.65 18.26
CA ARG A 17 0.18 3.18 18.32
C ARG A 17 -0.63 2.59 17.17
N GLU A 18 -1.82 3.12 16.91
CA GLU A 18 -2.68 2.70 15.80
C GLU A 18 -1.98 2.92 14.46
N ARG A 19 -1.31 4.06 14.28
CA ARG A 19 -0.55 4.37 13.06
C ARG A 19 0.58 3.37 12.82
N LYS A 20 1.30 2.95 13.87
CA LYS A 20 2.31 1.88 13.77
C LYS A 20 1.69 0.53 13.43
N MET A 21 0.55 0.19 14.02
CA MET A 21 -0.15 -1.06 13.70
C MET A 21 -0.63 -1.06 12.26
N LEU A 22 -1.19 0.04 11.79
CA LEU A 22 -1.65 0.21 10.42
C LEU A 22 -0.47 0.18 9.43
N GLN A 23 0.67 0.80 9.75
CA GLN A 23 1.89 0.73 8.94
C GLN A 23 2.34 -0.73 8.72
N ASN A 24 2.30 -1.56 9.79
CA ASN A 24 2.61 -2.98 9.67
C ASN A 24 1.58 -3.72 8.80
N THR A 25 0.29 -3.38 8.90
CA THR A 25 -0.75 -3.94 8.02
C THR A 25 -0.49 -3.57 6.56
N VAL A 26 -0.14 -2.30 6.27
CA VAL A 26 0.21 -1.84 4.92
C VAL A 26 1.38 -2.66 4.37
N LEU A 27 2.47 -2.80 5.13
CA LEU A 27 3.63 -3.61 4.73
C LEU A 27 3.22 -5.03 4.36
N ASN A 28 2.41 -5.69 5.19
CA ASN A 28 1.95 -7.05 4.93
C ASN A 28 1.06 -7.14 3.68
N PHE A 29 0.17 -6.16 3.48
CA PHE A 29 -0.72 -6.15 2.34
C PHE A 29 0.04 -5.96 1.03
N VAL A 30 1.00 -5.04 0.99
CA VAL A 30 1.80 -4.80 -0.20
C VAL A 30 2.71 -5.99 -0.52
N ALA A 31 3.34 -6.58 0.49
CA ALA A 31 4.16 -7.78 0.33
C ALA A 31 3.33 -8.97 -0.18
N MET A 32 2.16 -9.21 0.41
CA MET A 32 1.27 -10.30 0.01
C MET A 32 0.67 -10.08 -1.39
N SER A 33 0.34 -8.84 -1.75
CA SER A 33 -0.14 -8.51 -3.10
C SER A 33 0.93 -8.81 -4.14
N ASN A 34 2.19 -8.40 -3.91
CA ASN A 34 3.27 -8.78 -4.81
C ASN A 34 3.45 -10.31 -4.88
N ALA A 35 3.56 -10.99 -3.74
CA ALA A 35 3.85 -12.42 -3.68
C ALA A 35 2.77 -13.30 -4.33
N LEU A 36 1.50 -12.89 -4.31
CA LEU A 36 0.40 -13.66 -4.91
C LEU A 36 0.15 -13.33 -6.37
N ILE A 37 0.38 -12.08 -6.77
CA ILE A 37 -0.08 -11.55 -8.06
C ILE A 37 1.06 -11.45 -9.04
N LEU A 38 2.04 -10.59 -8.74
CA LEU A 38 3.10 -10.24 -9.68
C LEU A 38 4.29 -11.20 -9.57
N LYS A 39 4.63 -11.65 -8.35
CA LYS A 39 5.77 -12.52 -8.06
C LYS A 39 7.10 -11.96 -8.58
N GLU A 40 7.21 -10.63 -8.60
CA GLU A 40 8.39 -9.92 -9.08
C GLU A 40 9.31 -9.56 -7.92
N ASP A 41 10.60 -9.40 -8.21
CA ASP A 41 11.57 -8.86 -7.26
C ASP A 41 11.22 -7.41 -6.93
N VAL A 42 11.00 -7.13 -5.65
CA VAL A 42 10.55 -5.82 -5.17
C VAL A 42 11.31 -5.40 -3.91
N VAL A 43 11.71 -4.13 -3.87
CA VAL A 43 12.17 -3.46 -2.65
C VAL A 43 11.04 -2.63 -2.09
N MET A 44 10.81 -2.71 -0.79
CA MET A 44 9.69 -2.06 -0.10
C MET A 44 10.23 -1.09 0.94
N ASN A 45 9.99 0.21 0.75
CA ASN A 45 10.43 1.26 1.66
C ASN A 45 9.22 1.99 2.25
N PRO A 46 9.19 2.26 3.56
CA PRO A 46 8.18 3.16 4.14
C PRO A 46 8.23 4.54 3.49
N LEU A 47 7.10 5.25 3.47
CA LEU A 47 7.11 6.68 3.15
C LEU A 47 7.95 7.44 4.19
N GLU A 48 8.78 8.36 3.71
CA GLU A 48 9.76 9.13 4.48
C GLU A 48 9.17 9.95 5.66
N PRO A 49 9.99 10.30 6.65
CA PRO A 49 9.67 10.28 8.08
C PRO A 49 9.08 11.59 8.64
N ASN A 50 8.27 12.32 7.89
CA ASN A 50 7.50 13.42 8.49
C ASN A 50 6.43 12.92 9.49
N ASN A 51 6.50 11.64 9.88
CA ASN A 51 5.76 10.98 10.95
C ASN A 51 4.23 11.03 10.79
N GLU A 52 3.69 11.70 9.79
CA GLU A 52 2.26 11.81 9.48
C GLU A 52 1.83 10.86 8.36
N ASN A 53 2.76 10.41 7.52
CA ASN A 53 2.41 9.55 6.39
C ASN A 53 2.45 8.07 6.77
N ILE A 54 1.39 7.35 6.44
CA ILE A 54 1.28 5.90 6.57
C ILE A 54 1.31 5.35 5.14
N GLY A 55 2.26 4.49 4.81
CA GLY A 55 2.40 4.04 3.44
C GLY A 55 3.73 3.41 3.08
N MET A 56 3.83 2.96 1.84
CA MET A 56 4.99 2.24 1.30
C MET A 56 5.23 2.63 -0.16
N ILE A 57 6.50 2.69 -0.55
CA ILE A 57 6.96 2.71 -1.93
C ILE A 57 7.48 1.32 -2.26
N LEU A 58 6.91 0.71 -3.29
CA LEU A 58 7.36 -0.54 -3.89
C LEU A 58 8.18 -0.20 -5.13
N ILE A 59 9.39 -0.71 -5.19
CA ILE A 59 10.34 -0.52 -6.29
C ILE A 59 10.59 -1.88 -6.93
N TYR A 60 10.06 -2.10 -8.12
CA TYR A 60 10.21 -3.35 -8.87
C TYR A 60 11.53 -3.36 -9.65
N ALA A 61 12.20 -4.52 -9.67
CA ALA A 61 13.45 -4.69 -10.40
C ALA A 61 13.29 -4.52 -11.92
N LYS A 62 12.09 -4.78 -12.44
CA LYS A 62 11.71 -4.63 -13.84
C LYS A 62 10.51 -3.70 -13.98
N SER A 63 10.40 -3.09 -15.14
CA SER A 63 9.22 -2.32 -15.51
C SER A 63 7.98 -3.20 -15.55
N LEU A 64 6.96 -2.79 -14.82
CA LEU A 64 5.62 -3.35 -14.95
C LEU A 64 4.99 -2.83 -16.25
N ASN A 65 4.31 -3.73 -16.96
CA ASN A 65 3.45 -3.38 -18.09
C ASN A 65 2.08 -2.86 -17.60
N GLU A 66 1.27 -2.31 -18.50
CA GLU A 66 -0.02 -1.71 -18.15
C GLU A 66 -0.98 -2.70 -17.44
N GLU A 67 -1.00 -3.97 -17.86
CA GLU A 67 -1.83 -5.00 -17.26
C GLU A 67 -1.38 -5.32 -15.82
N GLN A 68 -0.08 -5.42 -15.58
CA GLN A 68 0.50 -5.64 -14.26
C GLN A 68 0.22 -4.45 -13.35
N CYS A 69 0.40 -3.22 -13.85
CA CYS A 69 0.10 -1.99 -13.12
C CYS A 69 -1.38 -1.93 -12.71
N LYS A 70 -2.29 -2.25 -13.62
CA LYS A 70 -3.72 -2.31 -13.35
C LYS A 70 -4.03 -3.38 -12.31
N THR A 71 -3.50 -4.60 -12.49
CA THR A 71 -3.79 -5.75 -11.62
C THR A 71 -3.33 -5.48 -10.18
N ILE A 72 -2.11 -4.97 -9.99
CA ILE A 72 -1.61 -4.68 -8.63
C ILE A 72 -2.38 -3.54 -7.97
N THR A 73 -2.75 -2.51 -8.74
CA THR A 73 -3.54 -1.38 -8.25
C THR A 73 -4.91 -1.84 -7.80
N GLU A 74 -5.65 -2.58 -8.64
CA GLU A 74 -6.98 -3.10 -8.30
C GLU A 74 -6.94 -4.03 -7.08
N ALA A 75 -5.94 -4.90 -7.01
CA ALA A 75 -5.81 -5.82 -5.88
C ALA A 75 -5.51 -5.10 -4.57
N LEU A 76 -4.61 -4.11 -4.58
CA LEU A 76 -4.32 -3.30 -3.40
C LEU A 76 -5.55 -2.47 -2.99
N SER A 77 -6.20 -1.79 -3.94
CA SER A 77 -7.42 -1.01 -3.69
C SER A 77 -8.51 -1.85 -3.04
N ASN A 78 -8.77 -3.04 -3.59
CA ASN A 78 -9.77 -3.95 -3.04
C ASN A 78 -9.40 -4.42 -1.63
N ARG A 79 -8.14 -4.81 -1.40
CA ARG A 79 -7.70 -5.31 -0.09
C ARG A 79 -7.79 -4.24 1.00
N PHE A 80 -7.34 -3.02 0.72
CA PHE A 80 -7.48 -1.90 1.67
C PHE A 80 -8.93 -1.52 1.90
N THR A 81 -9.73 -1.37 0.84
CA THR A 81 -11.16 -1.04 0.95
C THR A 81 -11.91 -2.07 1.79
N THR A 82 -11.68 -3.37 1.55
CA THR A 82 -12.30 -4.44 2.34
C THR A 82 -11.85 -4.39 3.79
N TYR A 83 -10.55 -4.23 4.05
CA TYR A 83 -10.01 -4.16 5.40
C TYR A 83 -10.58 -2.98 6.21
N PHE A 84 -10.64 -1.79 5.60
CA PHE A 84 -11.18 -0.59 6.24
C PHE A 84 -12.67 -0.74 6.55
N LYS A 85 -13.47 -1.26 5.60
CA LYS A 85 -14.89 -1.56 5.83
C LYS A 85 -15.11 -2.59 6.94
N MET A 86 -14.34 -3.67 6.95
CA MET A 86 -14.46 -4.72 7.99
C MET A 86 -14.03 -4.24 9.37
N SER A 87 -13.10 -3.28 9.42
CA SER A 87 -12.60 -2.71 10.67
C SER A 87 -13.38 -1.48 11.13
N GLU A 88 -14.42 -1.07 10.38
CA GLU A 88 -15.18 0.16 10.61
C GLU A 88 -14.29 1.42 10.70
N LEU A 89 -13.19 1.42 9.93
CA LEU A 89 -12.25 2.54 9.84
C LEU A 89 -12.61 3.38 8.62
N ASP A 90 -12.94 4.65 8.83
CA ASP A 90 -13.04 5.62 7.74
C ASP A 90 -11.62 6.05 7.38
N LEU A 91 -11.03 5.40 6.39
CA LEU A 91 -9.69 5.63 5.90
C LEU A 91 -9.68 5.43 4.38
N GLU A 92 -8.77 6.10 3.68
CA GLU A 92 -8.62 5.95 2.24
C GLU A 92 -7.20 5.48 1.89
N ALA A 93 -7.10 4.56 0.92
CA ALA A 93 -5.82 4.15 0.36
C ALA A 93 -5.66 4.75 -1.04
N GLN A 94 -4.68 5.64 -1.21
CA GLN A 94 -4.28 6.17 -2.50
C GLN A 94 -3.14 5.33 -3.08
N ILE A 95 -3.34 4.82 -4.29
CA ILE A 95 -2.34 4.02 -5.02
C ILE A 95 -1.97 4.75 -6.29
N SER A 96 -0.67 4.97 -6.49
CA SER A 96 -0.14 5.67 -7.67
C SER A 96 1.00 4.87 -8.28
N VAL A 97 1.08 4.87 -9.61
CA VAL A 97 2.03 4.06 -10.38
C VAL A 97 2.86 4.96 -11.29
N TYR A 98 4.18 4.80 -11.27
CA TYR A 98 5.15 5.64 -12.00
C TYR A 98 6.22 4.79 -12.71
#